data_AF-A0A925D8B6-F1
#
_entry.id   AF-A0A925D8B6-F1
#
_cell.length_a   1.000
_cell.length_b   1.000
_cell.length_c   1.000
_cell.angle_alpha   90.00
_cell.angle_beta   90.00
_cell.angle_gamma   90.00
#
_symmetry.space_group_name_H-M   'P 1'
#
loop_
_entity.id
_entity.type
_entity.pdbx_description
1 polymer ?
#
loop_
_entity_poly.entity_id
_entity_poly.type
_entity_poly.pdbx_seq_one_letter_code
_entity_poly.pdbx_strand_id
1 'polypeptide(L)'
;PVAKEVNPRAVFDRLFGSGDDEAGKSAYKRKIRRQSVLDFALQDAKSLEQRLGTTDKRKLDEYLYSIREIERRLVGSDKLGGSDKDLSNFPRPSGVPADFVEHLRLMFDLMTLSLQTDSTRIITFMYTNDSSNRSYPALGVKEGHHDISHHGRNKEKQEKIAKINKHHVEQFAYFLGKLKSAKEGDRSLLDNCMVMYGSGIADGDAHAHHDLPIVLAGRGGGTIKPGRHVRYENKTPLTNLYLSLLDRMGASTDKLGDSTGRLEKLEG
;
A
#
# COMPACT_ATOMS: atom_id res chain seq x y z
N PRO A 1 -12.13 4.90 -15.48
CA PRO A 1 -10.88 4.53 -14.77
C PRO A 1 -10.35 5.69 -13.93
N VAL A 2 -9.99 5.45 -12.68
CA VAL A 2 -9.40 6.47 -11.78
C VAL A 2 -7.88 6.38 -11.88
N ALA A 3 -7.20 7.50 -12.11
CA ALA A 3 -5.74 7.52 -12.14
C ALA A 3 -5.17 7.20 -10.75
N LYS A 4 -4.05 6.48 -10.70
CA LYS A 4 -3.36 6.25 -9.42
C LYS A 4 -2.81 7.57 -8.87
N GLU A 5 -2.95 7.76 -7.57
CA GLU A 5 -2.23 8.82 -6.87
C GLU A 5 -0.83 8.33 -6.52
N VAL A 6 0.19 9.07 -6.96
CA VAL A 6 1.61 8.72 -6.73
C VAL A 6 2.29 9.66 -5.76
N ASN A 7 1.67 10.81 -5.46
CA ASN A 7 2.24 11.82 -4.60
C ASN A 7 1.76 11.60 -3.14
N PRO A 8 2.66 11.17 -2.23
CA PRO A 8 2.28 10.96 -0.83
C PRO A 8 1.73 12.23 -0.17
N ARG A 9 2.20 13.40 -0.59
CA ARG A 9 1.66 14.68 -0.12
C ARG A 9 0.21 14.87 -0.56
N ALA A 10 -0.13 14.55 -1.80
CA ALA A 10 -1.51 14.66 -2.27
C ALA A 10 -2.46 13.69 -1.55
N VAL A 11 -1.98 12.48 -1.22
CA VAL A 11 -2.75 11.52 -0.39
C VAL A 11 -2.95 12.08 1.01
N PHE A 12 -1.89 12.55 1.68
CA PHE A 12 -1.97 13.15 3.01
C PHE A 12 -2.94 14.34 3.02
N ASP A 13 -2.85 15.19 2.00
CA ASP A 13 -3.71 16.36 1.86
C ASP A 13 -5.18 15.99 1.61
N ARG A 14 -5.45 14.85 0.96
CA ARG A 14 -6.82 14.34 0.80
C ARG A 14 -7.38 13.78 2.11
N LEU A 15 -6.52 13.16 2.93
CA LEU A 15 -6.92 12.58 4.21
C LEU A 15 -7.13 13.66 5.30
N PHE A 16 -6.33 14.72 5.30
CA PHE A 16 -6.27 15.70 6.39
C PHE A 16 -6.45 17.15 5.97
N GLY A 17 -6.53 17.44 4.67
CA GLY A 17 -6.87 18.76 4.17
C GLY A 17 -8.35 19.04 4.42
N SER A 18 -8.63 20.13 5.14
CA SER A 18 -9.98 20.66 5.30
C SER A 18 -10.70 20.69 3.96
N GLY A 19 -11.79 19.94 3.85
CA GLY A 19 -12.68 19.91 2.69
C GLY A 19 -13.26 21.30 2.47
N ASP A 20 -12.60 22.07 1.63
CA ASP A 20 -13.16 23.22 0.92
C ASP A 20 -12.30 23.43 -0.32
N ASP A 21 -12.90 23.14 -1.46
CA ASP A 21 -12.45 23.55 -2.78
C ASP A 21 -12.18 25.05 -2.78
N GLU A 22 -10.92 25.43 -2.96
CA GLU A 22 -10.55 26.71 -3.58
C GLU A 22 -9.25 26.46 -4.36
N ALA A 23 -9.43 25.96 -5.57
CA ALA A 23 -8.42 25.90 -6.61
C ALA A 23 -7.82 27.29 -6.82
N GLY A 24 -6.66 27.58 -6.21
CA GLY A 24 -5.88 28.78 -6.56
C GLY A 24 -5.00 29.41 -5.49
N LYS A 25 -5.11 29.07 -4.20
CA LYS A 25 -4.29 29.75 -3.16
C LYS A 25 -2.89 29.14 -3.02
N SER A 26 -1.87 30.01 -2.92
CA SER A 26 -0.44 29.68 -2.96
C SER A 26 -0.06 28.55 -1.99
N ALA A 27 0.88 27.69 -2.41
CA ALA A 27 1.39 26.58 -1.60
C ALA A 27 1.89 27.03 -0.21
N TYR A 28 2.35 28.28 -0.10
CA TYR A 28 2.76 28.91 1.15
C TYR A 28 1.58 29.14 2.13
N LYS A 29 0.43 29.63 1.66
CA LYS A 29 -0.77 29.81 2.51
C LYS A 29 -1.34 28.46 2.97
N ARG A 30 -1.24 27.40 2.15
CA ARG A 30 -1.55 26.02 2.58
C ARG A 30 -0.61 25.55 3.69
N LYS A 31 0.69 25.80 3.58
CA LYS A 31 1.69 25.40 4.59
C LYS A 31 1.46 26.08 5.95
N ILE A 32 1.19 27.38 5.97
CA ILE A 32 0.90 28.12 7.21
C ILE A 32 -0.44 27.67 7.82
N ARG A 33 -1.49 27.53 7.00
CA ARG A 33 -2.79 27.04 7.49
C ARG A 33 -2.68 25.62 8.05
N ARG A 34 -1.78 24.78 7.54
CA ARG A 34 -1.54 23.41 8.06
C ARG A 34 -0.77 23.34 9.36
N GLN A 35 0.31 24.13 9.51
CA GLN A 35 0.95 24.27 10.82
C GLN A 35 -0.07 24.72 11.86
N SER A 36 -0.90 25.73 11.50
CA SER A 36 -1.98 26.19 12.34
C SER A 36 -3.09 25.15 12.59
N VAL A 37 -3.46 24.30 11.60
CA VAL A 37 -4.49 23.27 11.77
C VAL A 37 -3.98 22.09 12.60
N LEU A 38 -2.73 21.67 12.43
CA LEU A 38 -2.12 20.65 13.28
C LEU A 38 -1.94 21.17 14.71
N ASP A 39 -1.49 22.41 14.90
CA ASP A 39 -1.39 23.01 16.22
C ASP A 39 -2.77 23.18 16.88
N PHE A 40 -3.79 23.55 16.11
CA PHE A 40 -5.18 23.64 16.58
C PHE A 40 -5.78 22.26 16.91
N ALA A 41 -5.60 21.29 16.02
CA ALA A 41 -6.01 19.90 16.24
C ALA A 41 -5.25 19.28 17.42
N LEU A 42 -4.01 19.68 17.69
CA LEU A 42 -3.25 19.26 18.86
C LEU A 42 -3.79 19.87 20.15
N GLN A 43 -4.26 21.11 20.12
CA GLN A 43 -4.90 21.75 21.27
C GLN A 43 -6.26 21.12 21.59
N ASP A 44 -7.06 20.86 20.55
CA ASP A 44 -8.32 20.12 20.67
C ASP A 44 -8.07 18.68 21.12
N ALA A 45 -7.06 18.02 20.57
CA ALA A 45 -6.69 16.67 20.97
C ALA A 45 -6.21 16.60 22.42
N LYS A 46 -5.43 17.57 22.92
CA LYS A 46 -5.06 17.66 24.34
C LYS A 46 -6.28 17.87 25.24
N SER A 47 -7.24 18.69 24.80
CA SER A 47 -8.48 18.92 25.53
C SER A 47 -9.37 17.67 25.57
N LEU A 48 -9.40 16.91 24.46
CA LEU A 48 -10.08 15.64 24.36
C LEU A 48 -9.39 14.57 25.22
N GLU A 49 -8.05 14.50 25.18
CA GLU A 49 -7.23 13.59 25.97
C GLU A 49 -7.61 13.65 27.46
N GLN A 50 -7.82 14.85 28.02
CA GLN A 50 -8.23 15.02 29.42
C GLN A 50 -9.56 14.33 29.78
N ARG A 51 -10.43 14.09 28.80
CA ARG A 51 -11.76 13.48 28.97
C ARG A 51 -11.79 11.99 28.61
N LEU A 52 -10.70 11.46 28.05
CA LEU A 52 -10.61 10.08 27.58
C LEU A 52 -10.12 9.11 28.67
N GLY A 53 -10.60 7.87 28.60
CA GLY A 53 -10.05 6.75 29.37
C GLY A 53 -8.64 6.38 28.89
N THR A 54 -7.89 5.63 29.69
CA THR A 54 -6.49 5.26 29.41
C THR A 54 -6.28 4.62 28.04
N THR A 55 -7.19 3.74 27.62
CA THR A 55 -7.14 3.06 26.32
C THR A 55 -7.28 4.04 25.15
N ASP A 56 -8.23 4.98 25.26
CA ASP A 56 -8.51 5.95 24.19
C ASP A 56 -7.41 7.01 24.11
N LYS A 57 -6.84 7.42 25.25
CA LYS A 57 -5.64 8.28 25.29
C LYS A 57 -4.49 7.68 24.50
N ARG A 58 -4.18 6.41 24.76
CA ARG A 58 -3.11 5.70 24.04
C ARG A 58 -3.35 5.64 22.54
N LYS A 59 -4.59 5.43 22.09
CA LYS A 59 -4.93 5.45 20.66
C LYS A 59 -4.77 6.84 20.05
N LEU A 60 -5.21 7.88 20.76
CA LEU A 60 -5.04 9.26 20.33
C LEU A 60 -3.55 9.62 20.20
N ASP A 61 -2.71 9.19 21.15
CA ASP A 61 -1.26 9.38 21.10
C ASP A 61 -0.62 8.63 19.91
N GLU A 62 -0.98 7.36 19.71
CA GLU A 62 -0.52 6.55 18.56
C GLU A 62 -0.87 7.24 17.23
N TYR A 63 -2.07 7.80 17.12
CA TYR A 63 -2.53 8.54 15.96
C TYR A 63 -1.74 9.84 15.73
N LEU A 64 -1.64 10.70 16.75
CA LEU A 64 -0.91 11.97 16.65
C LEU A 64 0.58 11.78 16.36
N TYR A 65 1.18 10.74 16.94
CA TYR A 65 2.56 10.36 16.65
C TYR A 65 2.73 9.96 15.18
N SER A 66 1.82 9.12 14.65
CA SER A 66 1.85 8.67 13.26
C SER A 66 1.73 9.83 12.27
N ILE A 67 0.84 10.80 12.53
CA ILE A 67 0.71 12.00 11.70
C ILE A 67 2.00 12.81 11.67
N ARG A 68 2.59 13.08 12.84
CA ARG A 68 3.83 13.87 12.94
C ARG A 68 5.00 13.19 12.24
N GLU A 69 5.11 11.86 12.34
CA GLU A 69 6.17 11.09 11.69
C GLU A 69 6.08 11.18 10.16
N ILE A 70 4.86 11.01 9.61
CA ILE A 70 4.58 11.14 8.18
C ILE A 70 4.84 12.58 7.71
N GLU A 71 4.38 13.59 8.45
CA GLU A 71 4.59 14.99 8.10
C GLU A 71 6.08 15.33 8.05
N ARG A 72 6.86 14.90 9.05
CA ARG A 72 8.31 15.12 9.09
C ARG A 72 8.99 14.52 7.86
N ARG A 73 8.57 13.32 7.44
CA ARG A 73 9.10 12.67 6.23
C ARG A 73 8.69 13.43 4.97
N LEU A 74 7.43 13.82 4.84
CA LEU A 74 6.94 14.64 3.73
C LEU A 74 7.71 15.97 3.58
N VAL A 75 7.97 16.68 4.68
CA VAL A 75 8.77 17.92 4.66
C VAL A 75 10.23 17.64 4.26
N GLY A 76 10.79 16.50 4.67
CA GLY A 76 12.10 16.03 4.22
C GLY A 76 12.14 15.74 2.72
N SER A 77 11.14 15.03 2.19
CA SER A 77 11.05 14.66 0.78
C SER A 77 10.88 15.87 -0.14
N ASP A 78 10.14 16.92 0.28
CA ASP A 78 10.02 18.19 -0.45
C ASP A 78 11.35 18.92 -0.62
N LYS A 79 12.28 18.77 0.34
CA LYS A 79 13.62 19.37 0.28
C LYS A 79 14.58 18.58 -0.61
N LEU A 80 14.26 17.31 -0.91
CA LEU A 80 15.08 16.35 -1.66
C LEU A 80 14.60 16.18 -3.11
N GLY A 81 14.15 17.28 -3.73
CA GLY A 81 13.80 17.35 -5.16
C GLY A 81 14.99 17.13 -6.10
N GLY A 82 15.62 15.96 -6.05
CA GLY A 82 16.66 15.52 -6.98
C GLY A 82 16.06 14.83 -8.20
N SER A 83 16.50 15.23 -9.39
CA SER A 83 16.12 14.60 -10.65
C SER A 83 16.74 13.20 -10.75
N ASP A 84 15.91 12.17 -10.87
CA ASP A 84 16.37 10.91 -11.46
C ASP A 84 16.65 11.19 -12.93
N LYS A 85 17.93 11.16 -13.31
CA LYS A 85 18.37 11.34 -14.71
C LYS A 85 17.96 10.17 -15.63
N ASP A 86 17.28 9.15 -15.10
CA ASP A 86 17.04 7.86 -15.77
C ASP A 86 15.59 7.67 -16.27
N LEU A 87 14.72 8.70 -16.13
CA LEU A 87 13.39 8.72 -16.71
C LEU A 87 13.30 9.86 -17.74
N SER A 88 13.88 9.63 -18.92
CA SER A 88 14.02 10.64 -19.97
C SER A 88 12.70 11.28 -20.45
N ASN A 89 11.52 10.73 -20.12
CA ASN A 89 10.23 11.22 -20.61
C ASN A 89 9.16 11.51 -19.53
N PHE A 90 9.43 11.34 -18.23
CA PHE A 90 8.44 11.64 -17.18
C PHE A 90 9.08 12.34 -15.98
N PRO A 91 8.96 13.67 -15.84
CA PRO A 91 9.51 14.37 -14.70
C PRO A 91 8.82 13.90 -13.41
N ARG A 92 9.62 13.65 -12.37
CA ARG A 92 9.12 13.31 -11.02
C ARG A 92 8.25 14.47 -10.50
N PRO A 93 6.99 14.24 -10.09
CA PRO A 93 6.18 15.28 -9.46
C PRO A 93 6.82 15.78 -8.16
N SER A 94 6.68 17.07 -7.86
CA SER A 94 7.12 17.64 -6.58
C SER A 94 6.44 16.95 -5.40
N GLY A 95 7.19 16.61 -4.35
CA GLY A 95 6.68 15.91 -3.15
C GLY A 95 6.70 14.38 -3.20
N VAL A 96 7.10 13.77 -4.31
CA VAL A 96 7.43 12.33 -4.38
C VAL A 96 8.88 12.15 -3.92
N PRO A 97 9.19 11.23 -2.97
CA PRO A 97 10.58 10.91 -2.60
C PRO A 97 11.41 10.40 -3.79
N ALA A 98 12.73 10.65 -3.77
CA ALA A 98 13.66 10.12 -4.77
C ALA A 98 13.88 8.62 -4.58
N ASP A 99 14.06 8.22 -3.33
CA ASP A 99 14.26 6.82 -2.98
C ASP A 99 12.95 6.04 -3.10
N PHE A 100 13.01 4.95 -3.86
CA PHE A 100 11.84 4.11 -4.14
C PHE A 100 11.29 3.46 -2.87
N VAL A 101 12.17 3.03 -1.96
CA VAL A 101 11.77 2.39 -0.71
C VAL A 101 11.11 3.41 0.23
N GLU A 102 11.66 4.61 0.31
CA GLU A 102 11.09 5.71 1.08
C GLU A 102 9.69 6.07 0.57
N HIS A 103 9.51 6.18 -0.75
CA HIS A 103 8.19 6.41 -1.37
C HIS A 103 7.20 5.30 -1.03
N LEU A 104 7.58 4.03 -1.26
CA LEU A 104 6.72 2.88 -0.95
C LEU A 104 6.30 2.86 0.51
N ARG A 105 7.27 3.00 1.43
CA ARG A 105 6.99 2.98 2.87
C ARG A 105 6.10 4.14 3.29
N LEU A 106 6.32 5.33 2.74
CA LEU A 106 5.48 6.49 3.04
C LEU A 106 4.04 6.28 2.56
N MET A 107 3.84 5.69 1.38
CA MET A 107 2.52 5.28 0.90
C MET A 107 1.89 4.21 1.81
N PHE A 108 2.65 3.21 2.26
CA PHE A 108 2.16 2.21 3.21
C PHE A 108 1.77 2.76 4.58
N ASP A 109 2.52 3.75 5.07
CA ASP A 109 2.20 4.45 6.31
C ASP A 109 0.90 5.24 6.16
N LEU A 110 0.71 5.93 5.04
CA LEU A 110 -0.55 6.63 4.72
C LEU A 110 -1.73 5.67 4.56
N MET A 111 -1.53 4.54 3.90
CA MET A 111 -2.54 3.48 3.77
C MET A 111 -2.94 2.94 5.14
N THR A 112 -1.96 2.62 5.99
CA THR A 112 -2.20 2.17 7.37
C THR A 112 -3.00 3.20 8.15
N LEU A 113 -2.57 4.47 8.08
CA LEU A 113 -3.22 5.57 8.78
C LEU A 113 -4.67 5.75 8.30
N SER A 114 -4.92 5.70 7.00
CA SER A 114 -6.27 5.83 6.43
C SER A 114 -7.23 4.72 6.88
N LEU A 115 -6.71 3.54 7.19
CA LEU A 115 -7.49 2.43 7.75
C LEU A 115 -7.72 2.64 9.26
N GLN A 116 -6.70 3.08 10.00
CA GLN A 116 -6.81 3.38 11.44
C GLN A 116 -7.82 4.50 11.74
N THR A 117 -7.91 5.50 10.87
CA THR A 117 -8.83 6.64 11.00
C THR A 117 -10.19 6.38 10.35
N ASP A 118 -10.40 5.17 9.81
CA ASP A 118 -11.61 4.82 9.08
C ASP A 118 -11.94 5.78 7.92
N SER A 119 -10.91 6.35 7.30
CA SER A 119 -11.08 7.28 6.17
C SER A 119 -11.39 6.56 4.86
N THR A 120 -11.06 5.27 4.76
CA THR A 120 -11.47 4.39 3.67
C THR A 120 -11.56 2.93 4.14
N ARG A 121 -12.44 2.15 3.51
CA ARG A 121 -12.54 0.69 3.71
C ARG A 121 -11.76 -0.11 2.66
N ILE A 122 -11.43 0.50 1.52
CA ILE A 122 -10.85 -0.18 0.35
C ILE A 122 -9.63 0.60 -0.14
N ILE A 123 -8.55 -0.12 -0.42
CA ILE A 123 -7.32 0.42 -0.99
C ILE A 123 -6.86 -0.49 -2.14
N THR A 124 -6.50 0.12 -3.26
CA THR A 124 -5.75 -0.54 -4.34
C THR A 124 -4.44 0.21 -4.51
N PHE A 125 -3.32 -0.50 -4.42
CA PHE A 125 -1.99 0.09 -4.49
C PHE A 125 -1.15 -0.64 -5.53
N MET A 126 -0.64 0.11 -6.51
CA MET A 126 0.21 -0.42 -7.57
C MET A 126 1.67 -0.06 -7.26
N TYR A 127 2.50 -1.07 -7.00
CA TYR A 127 3.94 -0.91 -6.70
C TYR A 127 4.67 -0.12 -7.78
N THR A 128 4.53 -0.59 -9.02
CA THR A 128 5.13 -0.04 -10.24
C THR A 128 4.20 -0.34 -11.41
N ASN A 129 4.36 0.32 -12.55
CA ASN A 129 3.61 -0.09 -13.75
C ASN A 129 4.23 -1.39 -14.31
N ASP A 130 3.41 -2.32 -14.81
CA ASP A 130 3.89 -3.61 -15.36
C ASP A 130 4.86 -3.46 -16.54
N SER A 131 4.71 -2.39 -17.33
CA SER A 131 5.64 -2.02 -18.41
C SER A 131 6.77 -1.09 -17.97
N SER A 132 6.87 -0.74 -16.68
CA SER A 132 7.98 0.08 -16.21
C SER A 132 9.25 -0.75 -16.25
N ASN A 133 10.20 -0.31 -17.07
CA ASN A 133 11.52 -0.94 -17.16
C ASN A 133 12.46 -0.43 -16.04
N ARG A 134 11.94 -0.33 -14.81
CA ARG A 134 12.67 0.24 -13.66
C ARG A 134 13.86 -0.65 -13.31
N SER A 135 15.02 -0.04 -13.12
CA SER A 135 16.21 -0.69 -12.57
C SER A 135 16.23 -0.66 -11.03
N TYR A 136 17.03 -1.53 -10.41
CA TYR A 136 17.23 -1.60 -8.96
C TYR A 136 18.73 -1.58 -8.58
N PRO A 137 19.46 -0.46 -8.83
CA PRO A 137 20.90 -0.43 -8.66
C PRO A 137 21.37 -0.69 -7.22
N ALA A 138 20.55 -0.31 -6.22
CA ALA A 138 20.82 -0.59 -4.81
C ALA A 138 20.86 -2.10 -4.47
N LEU A 139 20.25 -2.94 -5.31
CA LEU A 139 20.29 -4.41 -5.21
C LEU A 139 21.38 -5.03 -6.11
N GLY A 140 22.19 -4.20 -6.77
CA GLY A 140 23.16 -4.62 -7.78
C GLY A 140 22.54 -5.01 -9.13
N VAL A 141 21.28 -4.63 -9.39
CA VAL A 141 20.59 -4.91 -10.66
C VAL A 141 20.42 -3.59 -11.43
N LYS A 142 21.25 -3.36 -12.44
CA LYS A 142 21.27 -2.08 -13.18
C LYS A 142 20.36 -2.11 -14.41
N GLU A 143 20.09 -3.30 -14.91
CA GLU A 143 19.17 -3.56 -16.01
C GLU A 143 17.73 -3.26 -15.58
N GLY A 144 16.87 -2.97 -16.55
CA GLY A 144 15.45 -2.77 -16.28
C GLY A 144 14.76 -4.09 -15.95
N HIS A 145 13.88 -4.05 -14.94
CA HIS A 145 13.18 -5.23 -14.42
C HIS A 145 12.34 -5.94 -15.50
N HIS A 146 11.68 -5.16 -16.37
CA HIS A 146 10.90 -5.72 -17.47
C HIS A 146 11.80 -6.46 -18.47
N ASP A 147 12.91 -5.85 -18.89
CA ASP A 147 13.83 -6.47 -19.87
C ASP A 147 14.43 -7.78 -19.37
N ILE A 148 14.81 -7.83 -18.10
CA ILE A 148 15.38 -9.06 -17.53
C ILE A 148 14.32 -10.13 -17.32
N SER A 149 13.04 -9.78 -17.19
CA SER A 149 11.93 -10.73 -17.09
C SER A 149 11.77 -11.61 -18.33
N HIS A 150 12.14 -11.09 -19.51
CA HIS A 150 12.37 -11.88 -20.74
C HIS A 150 13.72 -12.60 -20.63
N HIS A 151 13.78 -13.55 -19.70
CA HIS A 151 15.04 -14.12 -19.26
C HIS A 151 15.62 -15.14 -20.23
N GLY A 152 14.85 -15.71 -21.17
CA GLY A 152 15.34 -16.69 -22.15
C GLY A 152 16.06 -17.89 -21.50
N ARG A 153 15.53 -18.36 -20.37
CA ARG A 153 16.15 -19.35 -19.45
C ARG A 153 17.56 -19.01 -18.92
N ASN A 154 18.00 -17.76 -18.98
CA ASN A 154 19.27 -17.31 -18.43
C ASN A 154 19.22 -17.27 -16.88
N LYS A 155 20.09 -18.06 -16.22
CA LYS A 155 20.14 -18.17 -14.76
C LYS A 155 20.51 -16.85 -14.06
N GLU A 156 21.42 -16.07 -14.62
CA GLU A 156 21.85 -14.80 -14.03
C GLU A 156 20.69 -13.78 -14.01
N LYS A 157 19.92 -13.71 -15.11
CA LYS A 157 18.69 -12.90 -15.15
C LYS A 157 17.67 -13.37 -14.11
N GLN A 158 17.46 -14.67 -13.98
CA GLN A 158 16.55 -15.25 -12.98
C GLN A 158 16.98 -14.92 -11.54
N GLU A 159 18.28 -14.98 -11.23
CA GLU A 159 18.80 -14.58 -9.93
C GLU A 159 18.59 -13.08 -9.64
N LYS A 160 18.77 -12.22 -10.65
CA LYS A 160 18.48 -10.78 -10.54
C LYS A 160 16.99 -10.53 -10.27
N ILE A 161 16.09 -11.21 -10.99
CA ILE A 161 14.63 -11.16 -10.74
C ILE A 161 14.32 -11.62 -9.31
N ALA A 162 14.91 -12.73 -8.85
CA ALA A 162 14.70 -13.22 -7.50
C ALA A 162 15.10 -12.21 -6.42
N LYS A 163 16.20 -11.45 -6.62
CA LYS A 163 16.59 -10.35 -5.72
C LYS A 163 15.55 -9.24 -5.68
N ILE A 164 15.00 -8.84 -6.83
CA ILE A 164 13.94 -7.83 -6.91
C ILE A 164 12.66 -8.31 -6.24
N ASN A 165 12.21 -9.53 -6.54
CA ASN A 165 11.02 -10.14 -5.94
C ASN A 165 11.15 -10.23 -4.41
N LYS A 166 12.32 -10.66 -3.91
CA LYS A 166 12.61 -10.66 -2.47
C LYS A 166 12.46 -9.26 -1.88
N HIS A 167 13.04 -8.25 -2.54
CA HIS A 167 12.96 -6.86 -2.09
C HIS A 167 11.51 -6.32 -2.05
N HIS A 168 10.68 -6.66 -3.03
CA HIS A 168 9.26 -6.29 -3.01
C HIS A 168 8.51 -6.95 -1.85
N VAL A 169 8.75 -8.24 -1.62
CA VAL A 169 8.14 -8.98 -0.51
C VAL A 169 8.63 -8.45 0.85
N GLU A 170 9.88 -8.00 0.97
CA GLU A 170 10.39 -7.32 2.18
C GLU A 170 9.62 -6.00 2.46
N GLN A 171 9.31 -5.23 1.41
CA GLN A 171 8.50 -4.02 1.56
C GLN A 171 7.03 -4.35 1.88
N PHE A 172 6.48 -5.44 1.32
CA PHE A 172 5.15 -5.91 1.69
C PHE A 172 5.10 -6.39 3.15
N ALA A 173 6.15 -7.07 3.62
CA ALA A 173 6.28 -7.47 5.02
C ALA A 173 6.35 -6.26 5.97
N TYR A 174 7.01 -5.17 5.56
CA TYR A 174 6.97 -3.90 6.29
C TYR A 174 5.52 -3.40 6.46
N PHE A 175 4.74 -3.37 5.37
CA PHE A 175 3.34 -2.95 5.41
C PHE A 175 2.49 -3.83 6.34
N LEU A 176 2.61 -5.16 6.22
CA LEU A 176 1.92 -6.07 7.13
C LEU A 176 2.37 -5.87 8.59
N GLY A 177 3.63 -5.53 8.83
CA GLY A 177 4.16 -5.17 10.15
C GLY A 177 3.51 -3.92 10.74
N LYS A 178 3.24 -2.90 9.90
CA LYS A 178 2.49 -1.69 10.31
C LYS A 178 1.06 -2.04 10.72
N LEU A 179 0.34 -2.79 9.88
CA LEU A 179 -1.03 -3.24 10.18
C LEU A 179 -1.10 -4.14 11.42
N LYS A 180 -0.10 -5.00 11.64
CA LYS A 180 -0.05 -5.89 12.81
C LYS A 180 0.22 -5.12 14.10
N SER A 181 1.02 -4.05 14.04
CA SER A 181 1.37 -3.23 15.19
C SER A 181 0.23 -2.29 15.61
N ALA A 182 -0.56 -1.81 14.64
CA ALA A 182 -1.73 -0.98 14.89
C ALA A 182 -2.85 -1.77 15.59
N LYS A 183 -3.41 -1.24 16.69
CA LYS A 183 -4.49 -1.88 17.45
C LYS A 183 -5.87 -1.38 17.03
N GLU A 184 -6.79 -2.32 16.86
CA GLU A 184 -8.21 -2.07 16.60
C GLU A 184 -9.06 -2.91 17.57
N GLY A 185 -9.43 -2.28 18.68
CA GLY A 185 -10.05 -2.97 19.82
C GLY A 185 -9.05 -3.94 20.46
N ASP A 186 -9.48 -5.18 20.67
CA ASP A 186 -8.63 -6.25 21.24
C ASP A 186 -7.72 -6.93 20.20
N ARG A 187 -7.85 -6.55 18.92
CA ARG A 187 -7.13 -7.18 17.81
C ARG A 187 -6.14 -6.21 17.17
N SER A 188 -5.29 -6.72 16.28
CA SER A 188 -4.54 -5.84 15.38
C SER A 188 -5.41 -5.43 14.19
N LEU A 189 -5.08 -4.31 13.56
CA LEU A 189 -5.74 -3.89 12.32
C LEU A 189 -5.62 -4.97 11.23
N LEU A 190 -4.45 -5.65 11.16
CA LEU A 190 -4.25 -6.77 10.23
C LEU A 190 -5.25 -7.94 10.44
N ASP A 191 -5.70 -8.18 11.68
CA ASP A 191 -6.69 -9.24 11.94
C ASP A 191 -8.06 -8.90 11.35
N ASN A 192 -8.38 -7.62 11.23
CA ASN A 192 -9.65 -7.16 10.67
C ASN A 192 -9.55 -6.90 9.16
N CYS A 193 -8.35 -6.82 8.59
CA CYS A 193 -8.15 -6.65 7.15
C CYS A 193 -8.08 -7.97 6.37
N MET A 194 -8.36 -7.87 5.07
CA MET A 194 -8.00 -8.84 4.03
C MET A 194 -7.02 -8.15 3.08
N VAL A 195 -5.76 -8.59 3.06
CA VAL A 195 -4.70 -7.96 2.27
C VAL A 195 -4.20 -8.96 1.23
N MET A 196 -4.46 -8.68 -0.04
CA MET A 196 -3.99 -9.51 -1.15
C MET A 196 -2.78 -8.88 -1.82
N TYR A 197 -1.73 -9.66 -2.03
CA TYR A 197 -0.53 -9.29 -2.77
C TYR A 197 -0.19 -10.39 -3.77
N GLY A 198 0.21 -10.00 -4.98
CA GLY A 198 0.60 -10.96 -6.01
C GLY A 198 0.76 -10.33 -7.38
N SER A 199 0.82 -11.19 -8.39
CA SER A 199 1.01 -10.82 -9.79
C SER A 199 -0.03 -11.52 -10.67
N GLY A 200 -0.40 -10.88 -11.79
CA GLY A 200 -1.20 -11.50 -12.85
C GLY A 200 -0.38 -12.39 -13.81
N ILE A 201 0.94 -12.45 -13.62
CA ILE A 201 1.88 -13.26 -14.40
C ILE A 201 2.80 -14.01 -13.43
N ALA A 202 2.85 -15.34 -13.56
CA ALA A 202 3.73 -16.21 -12.78
C ALA A 202 5.16 -16.27 -13.34
N ASP A 203 5.30 -16.22 -14.66
CA ASP A 203 6.59 -16.23 -15.36
C ASP A 203 6.58 -15.17 -16.48
N GLY A 204 7.53 -14.23 -16.42
CA GLY A 204 7.61 -13.11 -17.35
C GLY A 204 8.03 -13.51 -18.77
N ASP A 205 8.92 -14.48 -18.91
CA ASP A 205 9.45 -14.95 -20.20
C ASP A 205 8.35 -15.64 -21.01
N ALA A 206 7.61 -16.55 -20.37
CA ALA A 206 6.50 -17.28 -20.97
C ALA A 206 5.17 -16.50 -20.97
N HIS A 207 5.08 -15.37 -20.28
CA HIS A 207 3.82 -14.66 -19.98
C HIS A 207 2.76 -15.61 -19.38
N ALA A 208 3.18 -16.44 -18.43
CA ALA A 208 2.33 -17.48 -17.88
C ALA A 208 1.27 -16.91 -16.93
N HIS A 209 -0.01 -17.13 -17.23
CA HIS A 209 -1.16 -16.69 -16.43
C HIS A 209 -1.75 -17.78 -15.51
N HIS A 210 -1.03 -18.88 -15.32
CA HIS A 210 -1.39 -19.98 -14.41
C HIS A 210 -0.46 -20.00 -13.19
N ASP A 211 -0.86 -20.69 -12.11
CA ASP A 211 -0.05 -20.83 -10.88
C ASP A 211 0.42 -19.49 -10.31
N LEU A 212 -0.49 -18.50 -10.31
CA LEU A 212 -0.19 -17.12 -9.92
C LEU A 212 0.30 -17.05 -8.46
N PRO A 213 1.36 -16.26 -8.18
CA PRO A 213 1.91 -16.12 -6.84
C PRO A 213 1.04 -15.17 -6.01
N ILE A 214 0.03 -15.72 -5.32
CA ILE A 214 -0.89 -14.94 -4.49
C ILE A 214 -0.62 -15.18 -3.01
N VAL A 215 -0.47 -14.08 -2.27
CA VAL A 215 -0.44 -14.04 -0.80
C VAL A 215 -1.71 -13.36 -0.32
N LEU A 216 -2.51 -14.06 0.47
CA LEU A 216 -3.61 -13.49 1.23
C LEU A 216 -3.21 -13.40 2.71
N ALA A 217 -3.10 -12.18 3.20
CA ALA A 217 -2.71 -11.86 4.58
C ALA A 217 -3.87 -11.24 5.36
N GLY A 218 -3.79 -11.35 6.68
CA GLY A 218 -4.85 -10.95 7.59
C GLY A 218 -5.84 -12.07 7.90
N ARG A 219 -6.83 -11.75 8.73
CA ARG A 219 -7.86 -12.71 9.15
C ARG A 219 -9.27 -12.33 8.69
N GLY A 220 -9.45 -11.18 8.01
CA GLY A 220 -10.75 -10.74 7.51
C GLY A 220 -11.84 -10.73 8.58
N GLY A 221 -11.52 -10.22 9.77
CA GLY A 221 -12.43 -10.23 10.92
C GLY A 221 -12.58 -11.59 11.62
N GLY A 222 -11.77 -12.58 11.25
CA GLY A 222 -11.83 -13.96 11.75
C GLY A 222 -12.36 -14.98 10.72
N THR A 223 -12.75 -14.53 9.53
CA THR A 223 -13.30 -15.36 8.46
C THR A 223 -12.24 -16.07 7.59
N ILE A 224 -10.96 -15.78 7.81
CA ILE A 224 -9.83 -16.35 7.07
C ILE A 224 -8.80 -16.92 8.05
N LYS A 225 -8.35 -18.16 7.80
CA LYS A 225 -7.28 -18.82 8.55
C LYS A 225 -5.93 -18.72 7.83
N PRO A 226 -5.01 -17.85 8.30
CA PRO A 226 -3.68 -17.68 7.70
C PRO A 226 -2.72 -18.81 8.10
N GLY A 227 -1.46 -18.73 7.66
CA GLY A 227 -0.39 -19.64 8.06
C GLY A 227 -0.40 -20.98 7.32
N ARG A 228 -0.95 -21.01 6.11
CA ARG A 228 -1.09 -22.20 5.28
C ARG A 228 -0.67 -21.90 3.84
N HIS A 229 -0.20 -22.92 3.15
CA HIS A 229 -0.07 -22.92 1.69
C HIS A 229 -1.17 -23.80 1.12
N VAL A 230 -2.02 -23.25 0.25
CA VAL A 230 -3.15 -23.96 -0.35
C VAL A 230 -2.94 -24.02 -1.84
N ARG A 231 -2.86 -25.24 -2.37
CA ARG A 231 -2.86 -25.49 -3.82
C ARG A 231 -4.26 -25.92 -4.24
N TYR A 232 -4.81 -25.20 -5.21
CA TYR A 232 -6.10 -25.54 -5.82
C TYR A 232 -5.90 -26.39 -7.07
N GLU A 233 -7.01 -26.95 -7.57
CA GLU A 233 -6.99 -27.69 -8.82
C GLU A 233 -6.52 -26.81 -9.97
N ASN A 234 -5.87 -27.44 -10.96
CA ASN A 234 -5.41 -26.72 -12.14
C ASN A 234 -6.60 -26.04 -12.83
N LYS A 235 -6.38 -24.83 -13.34
CA LYS A 235 -7.40 -23.98 -13.99
C LYS A 235 -8.50 -23.47 -13.04
N THR A 236 -8.31 -23.51 -11.73
CA THR A 236 -9.16 -22.74 -10.80
C THR A 236 -8.98 -21.25 -11.07
N PRO A 237 -10.04 -20.51 -11.48
CA PRO A 237 -9.91 -19.08 -11.77
C PRO A 237 -9.57 -18.27 -10.52
N LEU A 238 -8.63 -17.32 -10.63
CA LEU A 238 -8.30 -16.40 -9.53
C LEU A 238 -9.50 -15.54 -9.14
N THR A 239 -10.39 -15.26 -10.09
CA THR A 239 -11.64 -14.52 -9.84
C THR A 239 -12.57 -15.22 -8.83
N ASN A 240 -12.43 -16.53 -8.62
CA ASN A 240 -13.13 -17.23 -7.54
C ASN A 240 -12.68 -16.72 -6.15
N LEU A 241 -11.41 -16.37 -5.98
CA LEU A 241 -10.91 -15.74 -4.76
C LEU A 241 -11.62 -14.40 -4.52
N TYR A 242 -11.73 -13.60 -5.58
CA TYR A 242 -12.31 -12.26 -5.49
C TYR A 242 -13.79 -12.32 -5.10
N LEU A 243 -14.55 -13.27 -5.63
CA LEU A 243 -15.93 -13.52 -5.18
C LEU A 243 -15.98 -13.85 -3.68
N SER A 244 -15.13 -14.76 -3.21
CA SER A 244 -15.08 -15.11 -1.79
C SER A 244 -14.69 -13.95 -0.87
N LEU A 245 -13.86 -13.01 -1.36
CA LEU A 245 -13.51 -11.79 -0.61
C LEU A 245 -14.65 -10.76 -0.65
N LEU A 246 -15.35 -10.60 -1.78
CA LEU A 246 -16.52 -9.73 -1.92
C LEU A 246 -17.66 -10.15 -0.99
N ASP A 247 -17.92 -11.45 -0.89
CA ASP A 247 -18.93 -12.00 0.03
C ASP A 247 -18.63 -11.62 1.50
N ARG A 248 -17.36 -11.66 1.89
CA ARG A 248 -16.91 -11.25 3.24
C ARG A 248 -17.05 -9.75 3.52
N MET A 249 -17.11 -8.93 2.47
CA MET A 249 -17.33 -7.48 2.58
C MET A 249 -18.82 -7.11 2.48
N GLY A 250 -19.73 -8.08 2.35
CA GLY A 250 -21.15 -7.82 2.10
C GLY A 250 -21.44 -7.23 0.71
N ALA A 251 -20.50 -7.37 -0.22
CA ALA A 251 -20.58 -6.87 -1.59
C ALA A 251 -20.74 -8.02 -2.60
N SER A 252 -21.56 -9.02 -2.26
CA SER A 252 -21.76 -10.23 -3.05
C SER A 252 -22.22 -9.94 -4.47
N THR A 253 -21.67 -10.71 -5.41
CA THR A 253 -22.10 -10.73 -6.81
C THR A 253 -22.08 -12.17 -7.32
N ASP A 254 -22.94 -12.48 -8.29
CA ASP A 254 -23.06 -13.85 -8.79
C ASP A 254 -21.81 -14.30 -9.56
N LYS A 255 -21.20 -13.37 -10.30
CA LYS A 255 -20.09 -13.64 -11.21
C LYS A 255 -19.13 -12.45 -11.32
N LEU A 256 -17.84 -12.74 -11.48
CA LEU A 256 -16.81 -11.77 -11.81
C LEU A 256 -15.85 -12.37 -12.85
N GLY A 257 -15.77 -11.77 -14.03
CA GLY A 257 -14.89 -12.25 -15.10
C GLY A 257 -15.17 -13.71 -15.47
N ASP A 258 -14.13 -14.54 -15.40
CA ASP A 258 -14.14 -15.98 -15.69
C ASP A 258 -14.46 -16.86 -14.48
N SER A 259 -14.96 -16.28 -13.38
CA SER A 259 -15.26 -17.03 -12.15
C SER A 259 -16.26 -18.17 -12.42
N THR A 260 -15.96 -19.33 -11.85
CA THR A 260 -16.80 -20.53 -11.89
C THR A 260 -17.48 -20.82 -10.56
N GLY A 261 -17.12 -20.10 -9.49
CA GLY A 261 -17.69 -20.26 -8.16
C GLY A 261 -16.95 -19.43 -7.11
N ARG A 262 -17.24 -19.69 -5.83
CA ARG A 262 -16.45 -19.13 -4.71
C ARG A 262 -15.24 -20.01 -4.47
N LEU A 263 -14.10 -19.40 -4.16
CA LEU A 263 -12.93 -20.13 -3.70
C LEU A 263 -13.17 -20.63 -2.27
N GLU A 264 -13.07 -21.95 -2.10
CA GLU A 264 -13.23 -22.63 -0.82
C GLU A 264 -11.91 -22.63 0.00
N LYS A 265 -11.93 -23.23 1.20
CA LYS A 265 -10.74 -23.45 2.07
C LYS A 265 -10.06 -22.18 2.61
N LEU A 266 -10.71 -21.03 2.50
CA LEU A 266 -10.27 -19.79 3.16
C LEU A 266 -10.52 -19.82 4.68
N GLU A 267 -11.60 -20.48 5.08
CA GLU A 267 -12.10 -20.54 6.46
C GLU A 267 -11.26 -21.46 7.34
N GLY A 268 -11.46 -21.29 8.65
CA GLY A 268 -10.67 -21.90 9.70
C GLY A 268 -11.42 -22.84 10.61
#